data_AF-A0A978TF36-F1
#
_entry.id   AF-A0A978TF36-F1
#
_cell.length_a   1.000
_cell.length_b   1.000
_cell.length_c   1.000
_cell.angle_alpha   90.00
_cell.angle_beta   90.00
_cell.angle_gamma   90.00
#
_symmetry.space_group_name_H-M   'P 1'
#
loop_
_entity.id
_entity.type
_entity.pdbx_description
1 polymer ?
#
loop_
_entity_poly.entity_id
_entity_poly.type
_entity_poly.pdbx_seq_one_letter_code
_entity_poly.pdbx_strand_id
1 'polypeptide(L)'
;FTVAVAKDRAIESLMQVGDQFVLNILEEGKHLPLMKHFLKRFAPGADRFAGVRTRPAHNGSPILADALAYLECEVARRMEVSDHWIVYCTVQDGKVSHPDGLTAVHHRKVGNYY
;
A
#
# COMPACT_ATOMS: atom_id res chain seq x y z
N PHE A 1 -3.39 7.25 11.06
CA PHE A 1 -2.01 7.40 10.54
C PHE A 1 -2.05 8.27 9.28
N THR A 2 -0.90 8.63 8.72
CA THR A 2 -0.83 9.43 7.49
C THR A 2 -0.02 8.72 6.42
N VAL A 3 -0.42 8.88 5.16
CA VAL A 3 0.34 8.42 3.99
C VAL A 3 0.48 9.54 2.97
N ALA A 4 1.61 9.58 2.27
CA ALA A 4 1.83 10.48 1.16
C ALA A 4 1.62 9.72 -0.15
N VAL A 5 0.79 10.26 -1.04
CA VAL A 5 0.46 9.64 -2.34
C VAL A 5 0.74 10.65 -3.45
N ALA A 6 1.62 10.32 -4.38
CA ALA A 6 1.93 11.20 -5.51
C ALA A 6 0.72 11.37 -6.44
N LYS A 7 0.49 12.61 -6.91
CA LYS A 7 -0.67 13.00 -7.74
C LYS A 7 -0.71 12.33 -9.11
N ASP A 8 0.44 11.88 -9.61
CA ASP A 8 0.59 11.26 -10.93
C ASP A 8 0.36 9.73 -10.91
N ARG A 9 0.04 9.16 -9.74
CA ARG A 9 -0.17 7.72 -9.59
C ARG A 9 -1.63 7.37 -9.74
N ALA A 10 -1.88 6.27 -10.45
CA ALA A 10 -3.22 5.73 -10.66
C ALA A 10 -4.00 5.39 -9.36
N ILE A 11 -3.32 5.31 -8.22
CA ILE A 11 -3.95 5.08 -6.91
C ILE A 11 -4.58 6.36 -6.34
N GLU A 12 -4.23 7.55 -6.85
CA GLU A 12 -4.75 8.83 -6.37
C GLU A 12 -6.27 8.91 -6.47
N SER A 13 -6.85 8.41 -7.56
CA SER A 13 -8.30 8.40 -7.78
C SER A 13 -9.05 7.47 -6.81
N LEU A 14 -8.34 6.62 -6.07
CA LEU A 14 -8.87 5.67 -5.08
C LEU A 14 -8.59 6.12 -3.63
N MET A 15 -8.25 7.41 -3.45
CA MET A 15 -7.89 8.00 -2.15
C MET A 15 -8.73 9.25 -1.83
N GLN A 16 -10.01 9.25 -2.25
CA GLN A 16 -10.99 10.27 -1.86
C GLN A 16 -11.48 10.04 -0.43
N VAL A 17 -12.08 11.07 0.18
CA VAL A 17 -12.67 10.95 1.52
C VAL A 17 -13.80 9.92 1.50
N GLY A 18 -13.75 8.96 2.43
CA GLY A 18 -14.66 7.82 2.50
C GLY A 18 -14.19 6.59 1.71
N ASP A 19 -13.16 6.70 0.87
CA ASP A 19 -12.59 5.54 0.20
C ASP A 19 -11.91 4.62 1.21
N GLN A 20 -12.00 3.32 0.91
CA GLN A 20 -11.46 2.26 1.73
C GLN A 20 -10.29 1.58 1.01
N PHE A 21 -9.25 1.25 1.77
CA PHE A 21 -8.06 0.59 1.23
C PHE A 21 -7.43 -0.33 2.27
N VAL A 22 -6.46 -1.15 1.83
CA VAL A 22 -5.65 -1.99 2.71
C VAL A 22 -4.19 -1.55 2.64
N LEU A 23 -3.61 -1.22 3.79
CA LEU A 23 -2.17 -1.05 3.92
C LEU A 23 -1.52 -2.41 4.24
N ASN A 24 -0.81 -2.97 3.26
CA ASN A 24 -0.08 -4.23 3.42
C ASN A 24 1.35 -3.94 3.90
N ILE A 25 1.74 -4.53 5.03
CA ILE A 25 3.07 -4.40 5.62
C ILE A 25 3.89 -5.63 5.19
N LEU A 26 5.06 -5.41 4.60
CA LEU A 26 5.87 -6.49 4.03
C LEU A 26 6.90 -7.03 5.04
N GLU A 27 7.20 -8.32 4.95
CA GLU A 27 8.20 -8.98 5.79
C GLU A 27 9.62 -8.77 5.25
N GLU A 28 10.57 -8.56 6.14
CA GLU A 28 12.00 -8.55 5.82
C GLU A 28 12.42 -9.88 5.17
N GLY A 29 13.35 -9.83 4.22
CA GLY A 29 13.77 -11.00 3.44
C GLY A 29 12.76 -11.52 2.40
N LYS A 30 11.46 -11.20 2.51
CA LYS A 30 10.41 -11.66 1.58
C LYS A 30 9.73 -10.54 0.77
N HIS A 31 9.99 -9.27 1.08
CA HIS A 31 9.36 -8.13 0.43
C HIS A 31 9.75 -7.91 -1.04
N LEU A 32 10.94 -8.36 -1.47
CA LEU A 32 11.51 -8.00 -2.79
C LEU A 32 10.64 -8.41 -4.00
N PRO A 33 10.06 -9.63 -4.07
CA PRO A 33 9.19 -10.00 -5.19
C PRO A 33 7.95 -9.12 -5.30
N LEU A 34 7.24 -8.88 -4.19
CA LEU A 34 6.07 -8.02 -4.14
C LEU A 34 6.43 -6.57 -4.50
N MET A 35 7.53 -6.06 -3.95
CA MET A 35 8.00 -4.71 -4.25
C MET A 35 8.31 -4.55 -5.75
N LYS A 36 9.07 -5.48 -6.34
CA LYS A 36 9.37 -5.46 -7.78
C LYS A 36 8.12 -5.54 -8.65
N HIS A 37 7.14 -6.34 -8.23
CA HIS A 37 5.87 -6.47 -8.95
C HIS A 37 5.09 -5.17 -9.03
N PHE A 38 4.95 -4.43 -7.92
CA PHE A 38 4.19 -3.17 -7.91
C PHE A 38 4.99 -1.95 -8.40
N LEU A 39 6.32 -2.03 -8.49
CA LEU A 39 7.16 -0.98 -9.07
C LEU A 39 7.21 -1.01 -10.61
N LYS A 40 6.84 -2.11 -11.25
CA LYS A 40 6.81 -2.20 -12.72
C LYS A 40 5.68 -1.34 -13.30
N ARG A 41 5.85 -0.86 -14.53
CA ARG A 41 4.79 -0.16 -15.25
C ARG A 41 3.73 -1.16 -15.69
N PHE A 42 2.47 -0.86 -15.41
CA PHE A 42 1.31 -1.62 -15.90
C PHE A 42 0.68 -0.86 -17.06
N ALA A 43 0.30 -1.58 -18.12
CA ALA A 43 -0.49 -0.99 -19.20
C ALA A 43 -1.86 -0.54 -18.66
N PRO A 44 -2.51 0.46 -19.30
CA PRO A 44 -3.87 0.84 -18.95
C PRO A 44 -4.81 -0.38 -18.95
N GLY A 45 -5.62 -0.55 -17.90
CA GLY A 45 -6.55 -1.68 -17.76
C GLY A 45 -5.92 -3.03 -17.43
N ALA A 46 -4.58 -3.14 -17.36
CA ALA A 46 -3.94 -4.39 -16.95
C ALA A 46 -4.20 -4.71 -15.47
N ASP A 47 -4.41 -5.99 -15.16
CA ASP A 47 -4.55 -6.46 -13.79
C ASP A 47 -3.24 -6.26 -13.02
N ARG A 48 -3.28 -5.36 -12.03
CA ARG A 48 -2.15 -5.02 -11.17
C ARG A 48 -1.82 -6.12 -10.17
N PHE A 49 -2.72 -7.06 -9.93
CA PHE A 49 -2.55 -8.17 -8.99
C PHE A 49 -2.30 -9.52 -9.69
N ALA A 50 -2.22 -9.54 -11.03
CA ALA A 50 -1.94 -10.76 -11.78
C ALA A 50 -0.67 -11.46 -11.26
N GLY A 51 -0.81 -12.72 -10.83
CA GLY A 51 0.28 -13.52 -10.25
C GLY A 51 0.62 -13.22 -8.79
N VAL A 52 -0.12 -12.31 -8.14
CA VAL A 52 -0.02 -12.04 -6.70
C VAL A 52 -1.17 -12.70 -5.99
N ARG A 53 -0.87 -13.51 -4.97
CA ARG A 53 -1.91 -14.14 -4.16
C ARG A 53 -2.57 -13.10 -3.27
N THR A 54 -3.88 -12.94 -3.39
CA THR A 54 -4.67 -12.03 -2.59
C THR A 54 -5.86 -12.73 -1.96
N ARG A 55 -6.39 -12.12 -0.91
CA ARG A 55 -7.68 -12.46 -0.32
C ARG A 55 -8.46 -11.17 -0.04
N PRO A 56 -9.80 -11.19 -0.04
CA PRO A 56 -10.58 -10.01 0.29
C PRO A 56 -10.46 -9.66 1.79
N ALA A 57 -10.41 -8.36 2.05
CA ALA A 57 -10.66 -7.72 3.35
C ALA A 57 -12.16 -7.63 3.65
N HIS A 58 -12.53 -7.20 4.85
CA HIS A 58 -13.94 -6.91 5.18
C HIS A 58 -14.52 -5.82 4.28
N ASN A 59 -13.71 -4.83 3.91
CA ASN A 59 -14.06 -3.79 2.94
C ASN A 59 -13.94 -4.22 1.46
N GLY A 60 -13.65 -5.49 1.17
CA GLY A 60 -13.48 -6.02 -0.18
C GLY A 60 -12.15 -5.69 -0.86
N SER A 61 -11.30 -4.84 -0.27
CA SER A 61 -9.98 -4.53 -0.80
C SER A 61 -9.02 -5.73 -0.71
N PRO A 62 -8.02 -5.84 -1.61
CA PRO A 62 -7.12 -6.98 -1.63
C PRO A 62 -6.07 -6.92 -0.50
N ILE A 63 -6.05 -7.95 0.33
CA ILE A 63 -4.96 -8.25 1.26
C ILE A 63 -3.98 -9.19 0.56
N LEU A 64 -2.69 -8.85 0.57
CA LEU A 64 -1.64 -9.69 0.01
C LEU A 64 -1.40 -10.88 0.94
N ALA A 65 -1.49 -12.09 0.42
CA ALA A 65 -1.33 -13.30 1.23
C ALA A 65 0.09 -13.41 1.83
N ASP A 66 1.09 -12.87 1.13
CA ASP A 66 2.50 -12.89 1.52
C ASP A 66 2.93 -11.63 2.31
N ALA A 67 1.97 -10.82 2.78
CA ALA A 67 2.25 -9.72 3.70
C ALA A 67 2.45 -10.19 5.15
N LEU A 68 3.33 -9.51 5.88
CA LEU A 68 3.58 -9.72 7.31
C LEU A 68 2.34 -9.38 8.14
N ALA A 69 1.71 -8.26 7.80
CA ALA A 69 0.52 -7.74 8.46
C ALA A 69 -0.28 -6.88 7.46
N TYR A 70 -1.53 -6.58 7.81
CA TYR A 70 -2.35 -5.64 7.06
C TYR A 70 -3.19 -4.78 7.99
N LEU A 71 -3.56 -3.60 7.49
CA LEU A 71 -4.52 -2.70 8.12
C LEU A 71 -5.62 -2.36 7.11
N GLU A 72 -6.88 -2.55 7.50
CA GLU A 72 -8.04 -2.05 6.76
C GLU A 72 -8.27 -0.59 7.15
N CYS A 73 -8.30 0.29 6.17
CA CYS A 73 -8.22 1.72 6.37
C CYS A 73 -9.34 2.45 5.64
N GLU A 74 -9.74 3.59 6.17
CA GLU A 74 -10.67 4.52 5.55
C GLU A 74 -10.04 5.92 5.51
N VAL A 75 -10.22 6.62 4.38
CA VAL A 75 -9.73 7.98 4.21
C VAL A 75 -10.63 8.96 4.95
N ALA A 76 -10.13 9.52 6.04
CA ALA A 76 -10.85 10.49 6.85
C ALA A 76 -10.73 11.93 6.31
N ARG A 77 -9.54 12.28 5.77
CA ARG A 77 -9.28 13.61 5.20
C ARG A 77 -8.11 13.53 4.22
N ARG A 78 -8.07 14.46 3.27
CA ARG A 78 -6.90 14.69 2.41
C ARG A 78 -6.49 16.15 2.43
N MET A 79 -5.19 16.39 2.28
CA MET A 79 -4.59 17.71 2.17
C MET A 79 -3.69 17.72 0.94
N GLU A 80 -3.88 18.72 0.09
CA GLU A 80 -3.05 18.92 -1.08
C GLU A 80 -1.71 19.52 -0.66
N VAL A 81 -0.61 18.92 -1.14
CA VAL A 81 0.72 19.53 -1.12
C VAL A 81 1.27 19.51 -2.55
N SER A 82 2.47 20.07 -2.79
CA SER A 82 3.07 20.27 -4.12
C SER A 82 2.71 19.19 -5.17
N ASP A 83 3.34 18.02 -5.07
CA ASP A 83 3.22 16.89 -6.00
C ASP A 83 2.56 15.65 -5.35
N HIS A 84 2.16 15.76 -4.09
CA HIS A 84 1.53 14.68 -3.31
C HIS A 84 0.23 15.12 -2.65
N TRP A 85 -0.58 14.14 -2.27
CA TRP A 85 -1.62 14.25 -1.26
C TRP A 85 -1.10 13.70 0.07
N ILE A 86 -1.35 14.43 1.16
CA ILE A 86 -1.24 13.87 2.51
C ILE A 86 -2.63 13.35 2.90
N VAL A 87 -2.74 12.03 3.04
CA VAL A 87 -4.00 11.34 3.31
C VAL A 87 -4.01 10.92 4.78
N TYR A 88 -5.00 11.42 5.52
CA TYR A 88 -5.24 11.08 6.91
C TYR A 88 -6.24 9.92 6.97
N CYS A 89 -5.84 8.83 7.60
CA CYS A 89 -6.59 7.58 7.57
C CYS A 89 -6.87 7.07 8.98
N THR A 90 -8.07 6.52 9.16
CA THR A 90 -8.45 5.72 10.33
C THR A 90 -8.26 4.24 10.02
N VAL A 91 -7.79 3.48 11.01
CA VAL A 91 -7.69 2.02 10.91
C VAL A 91 -8.97 1.44 11.48
N GLN A 92 -9.65 0.61 10.70
CA GLN A 92 -10.89 -0.05 11.11
C GLN A 92 -10.64 -1.48 11.62
N ASP A 93 -9.69 -2.18 11.00
CA ASP A 93 -9.27 -3.53 11.41
C ASP A 93 -7.81 -3.77 11.01
N GLY A 94 -7.19 -4.82 11.54
CA GLY A 94 -5.87 -5.24 11.14
C GLY A 94 -5.42 -6.51 11.83
N LYS A 95 -4.49 -7.22 11.20
CA LYS A 95 -3.95 -8.46 11.77
C LYS A 95 -2.50 -8.66 11.36
N VAL A 96 -1.74 -9.25 12.28
CA VAL A 96 -0.39 -9.76 12.05
C VAL A 96 -0.48 -11.23 11.65
N SER A 97 0.03 -11.56 10.47
CA SER A 97 0.05 -12.92 9.92
C SER A 97 1.23 -13.73 10.47
N HIS A 98 2.38 -13.10 10.67
CA HIS A 98 3.59 -13.72 11.20
C HIS A 98 4.10 -12.93 12.42
N PRO A 99 3.70 -13.28 13.65
CA PRO A 99 4.05 -12.52 14.86
C PRO A 99 5.55 -12.36 15.10
N ASP A 100 6.33 -13.37 14.72
CA ASP A 100 7.80 -13.39 14.89
C ASP A 100 8.55 -12.76 13.71
N GLY A 101 7.83 -12.31 12.67
CA GLY A 101 8.41 -11.72 11.47
C GLY A 101 8.81 -10.26 11.69
N LEU A 102 9.94 -9.86 11.09
CA LEU A 102 10.40 -8.48 11.11
C LEU A 102 9.83 -7.70 9.92
N THR A 103 9.43 -6.45 10.15
CA THR A 103 8.96 -5.55 9.09
C THR A 103 10.12 -5.18 8.17
N ALA A 104 9.91 -5.28 6.86
CA ALA A 104 10.87 -4.78 5.89
C ALA A 104 11.07 -3.27 6.05
N VAL A 105 12.32 -2.83 6.17
CA VAL A 105 12.67 -1.41 6.26
C VAL A 105 13.30 -0.96 4.95
N HIS A 106 12.75 0.12 4.38
CA HIS A 106 13.35 0.74 3.20
C HIS A 106 14.55 1.62 3.62
N HIS A 107 15.75 1.10 3.45
CA HIS A 107 16.99 1.87 3.63
C HIS A 107 17.43 2.48 2.29
N ARG A 108 17.32 3.80 2.17
CA ARG A 108 17.87 4.54 1.02
C ARG A 108 19.39 4.63 1.17
N LYS A 109 20.15 3.91 0.33
CA LYS A 109 21.63 3.93 0.36
C LYS A 109 22.25 5.19 -0.28
N VAL A 110 21.60 5.80 -1.29
CA VAL A 110 22.10 6.99 -2.01
C VAL A 110 20.94 7.90 -2.43
N GLY A 111 21.13 9.22 -2.30
CA GLY A 111 20.14 10.27 -2.53
C GLY A 111 19.98 10.79 -3.96
N ASN A 112 20.31 10.03 -5.00
CA ASN A 112 20.61 10.61 -6.33
C ASN A 112 19.44 10.73 -7.33
N TYR A 113 18.19 10.47 -6.95
CA TYR A 113 17.05 10.67 -7.86
C TYR A 113 15.86 11.28 -7.10
N TYR A 114 15.36 12.38 -7.65
CA TYR A 114 14.14 13.10 -7.30
C TYR A 114 13.13 12.92 -8.43
#